data_AF-A0A9D9U508-F1
#
_entry.id   AF-A0A9D9U508-F1
#
_cell.length_a   1.000
_cell.length_b   1.000
_cell.length_c   1.000
_cell.angle_alpha   90.00
_cell.angle_beta   90.00
_cell.angle_gamma   90.00
#
_symmetry.space_group_name_H-M   'P 1'
#
loop_
_entity.id
_entity.type
_entity.pdbx_description
1 polymer ?
#
loop_
_entity_poly.entity_id
_entity_poly.type
_entity_poly.pdbx_seq_one_letter_code
_entity_poly.pdbx_strand_id
1 'polypeptide(L)'
;MATHDDSIRNTQPFSTGELTVLGLFYAGVRARLLRARYQLDPWAVVQRHRHLPREEFLRVSEQAERAAAHARVTEAAGRFV
;
A
#
# COMPACT_ATOMS: atom_id res chain seq x y z
N MET A 1 -31.13 0.80 -17.74
CA MET A 1 -31.03 1.66 -16.53
C MET A 1 -29.79 1.22 -15.75
N ALA A 2 -29.02 2.20 -15.28
CA ALA A 2 -27.60 2.10 -14.94
C ALA A 2 -27.23 1.01 -13.92
N THR A 3 -26.28 0.15 -14.30
CA THR A 3 -25.45 -0.66 -13.40
C THR A 3 -24.65 0.28 -12.51
N HIS A 4 -25.13 0.50 -11.29
CA HIS A 4 -24.33 1.14 -10.25
C HIS A 4 -23.27 0.12 -9.81
N ASP A 5 -22.05 0.32 -10.30
CA ASP A 5 -20.85 -0.40 -9.91
C ASP A 5 -20.50 -0.01 -8.46
N ASP A 6 -21.18 -0.61 -7.48
CA ASP A 6 -20.94 -0.45 -6.04
C ASP A 6 -19.72 -1.27 -5.56
N SER A 7 -18.86 -1.72 -6.49
CA SER A 7 -17.73 -2.62 -6.21
C SER A 7 -16.49 -1.90 -5.65
N ILE A 8 -16.48 -0.56 -5.58
CA ILE A 8 -15.31 0.23 -5.14
C ILE A 8 -15.35 0.54 -3.63
N ARG A 9 -16.38 0.11 -2.90
CA ARG A 9 -16.33 0.08 -1.43
C ARG A 9 -15.77 -1.25 -0.99
N ASN A 10 -14.49 -1.50 -1.25
CA ASN A 10 -13.81 -2.64 -0.66
C ASN A 10 -13.56 -2.35 0.82
N THR A 11 -14.57 -2.63 1.65
CA THR A 11 -14.66 -2.40 3.10
C THR A 11 -13.66 -3.22 3.92
N GLN A 12 -12.83 -4.03 3.27
CA GLN A 12 -11.79 -4.79 3.94
C GLN A 12 -10.69 -3.83 4.43
N PRO A 13 -9.98 -4.16 5.52
CA PRO A 13 -8.78 -3.42 5.92
C PRO A 13 -7.65 -3.64 4.89
N PHE A 14 -6.66 -2.74 4.87
CA PHE A 14 -5.41 -2.97 4.13
C PHE A 14 -4.58 -4.02 4.86
N SER A 15 -4.09 -5.01 4.13
CA SER A 15 -3.14 -5.99 4.66
C SER A 15 -1.78 -5.33 4.91
N THR A 16 -0.95 -5.96 5.76
CA THR A 16 0.44 -5.50 6.00
C THR A 16 1.23 -5.38 4.70
N GLY A 17 1.06 -6.32 3.77
CA GLY A 17 1.73 -6.27 2.46
C GLY A 17 1.29 -5.07 1.61
N GLU A 18 -0.01 -4.77 1.58
CA GLU A 18 -0.53 -3.59 0.88
C GLU A 18 -0.05 -2.29 1.53
N LEU A 19 -0.02 -2.21 2.86
CA LEU A 19 0.50 -1.05 3.59
C LEU A 19 1.99 -0.83 3.30
N THR A 20 2.80 -1.89 3.28
CA THR A 20 4.22 -1.80 2.92
C THR A 20 4.39 -1.34 1.46
N VAL A 21 3.65 -1.92 0.52
CA VAL A 21 3.69 -1.51 -0.90
C VAL A 21 3.30 -0.04 -1.06
N LEU A 22 2.23 0.39 -0.39
CA LEU A 22 1.75 1.77 -0.44
C LEU A 22 2.78 2.75 0.10
N GLY A 23 3.37 2.46 1.26
CA GLY A 23 4.38 3.33 1.88
C GLY A 23 5.67 3.41 1.07
N LEU A 24 6.12 2.29 0.49
CA LEU A 24 7.29 2.27 -0.38
C LEU A 24 7.01 2.98 -1.72
N PHE A 25 5.81 2.84 -2.28
CA PHE A 25 5.41 3.54 -3.49
C PHE A 25 5.45 5.06 -3.30
N TYR A 26 4.87 5.57 -2.21
CA TYR A 26 4.91 7.01 -1.92
C TYR A 26 6.30 7.54 -1.58
N ALA A 27 7.21 6.68 -1.14
CA ALA A 27 8.62 7.02 -0.98
C ALA A 27 9.44 6.95 -2.27
N GLY A 28 8.81 6.69 -3.43
CA GLY A 28 9.46 6.70 -4.74
C GLY A 28 10.00 5.35 -5.22
N VAL A 29 9.70 4.25 -4.54
CA VAL A 29 10.12 2.91 -5.01
C VAL A 29 9.32 2.56 -6.28
N ARG A 30 10.04 2.10 -7.32
CA ARG A 30 9.43 1.78 -8.61
C ARG A 30 8.40 0.66 -8.50
N ALA A 31 7.22 0.87 -9.08
CA ALA A 31 6.12 -0.11 -9.09
C ALA A 31 6.55 -1.50 -9.61
N ARG A 32 7.44 -1.56 -10.61
CA ARG A 32 7.98 -2.84 -11.13
C ARG A 32 8.70 -3.66 -10.04
N LEU A 33 9.48 -3.00 -9.19
CA LEU A 33 10.20 -3.67 -8.10
C LEU A 33 9.23 -4.14 -7.01
N LEU A 34 8.26 -3.29 -6.67
CA LEU A 34 7.23 -3.63 -5.68
C LEU A 34 6.41 -4.85 -6.12
N ARG A 35 5.99 -4.90 -7.39
CA ARG A 35 5.26 -6.04 -7.94
C ARG A 35 6.08 -7.33 -7.89
N ALA A 36 7.35 -7.27 -8.29
CA ALA A 36 8.23 -8.44 -8.27
C ALA A 36 8.47 -8.98 -6.85
N ARG A 37 8.56 -8.08 -5.86
CA ARG A 37 8.90 -8.46 -4.48
C ARG A 37 7.71 -8.89 -3.64
N TYR A 38 6.61 -8.15 -3.72
CA TYR A 38 5.44 -8.34 -2.87
C TYR A 38 4.32 -9.12 -3.56
N GLN A 39 4.45 -9.43 -4.87
CA GLN A 39 3.43 -10.12 -5.67
C GLN A 39 2.05 -9.43 -5.62
N LEU A 40 2.03 -8.13 -5.34
CA LEU A 40 0.84 -7.28 -5.31
C LEU A 40 0.92 -6.28 -6.47
N ASP A 41 -0.25 -5.84 -6.97
CA ASP A 41 -0.31 -4.74 -7.92
C ASP A 41 -0.28 -3.38 -7.20
N PRO A 42 0.82 -2.60 -7.28
CA PRO A 42 0.91 -1.32 -6.58
C PRO A 42 -0.14 -0.31 -7.05
N TRP A 43 -0.55 -0.37 -8.33
CA TRP A 43 -1.53 0.58 -8.86
C TRP A 43 -2.93 0.32 -8.31
N ALA A 44 -3.32 -0.95 -8.16
CA ALA A 44 -4.60 -1.31 -7.54
C ALA A 44 -4.64 -0.87 -6.07
N VAL A 45 -3.54 -1.04 -5.33
CA VAL A 45 -3.42 -0.61 -3.92
C VAL A 45 -3.50 0.91 -3.81
N VAL A 46 -2.77 1.65 -4.66
CA VAL A 46 -2.81 3.12 -4.68
C VAL A 46 -4.19 3.65 -5.10
N GLN A 47 -4.82 3.02 -6.08
CA GLN A 47 -6.17 3.38 -6.51
C GLN A 47 -7.16 3.22 -5.36
N ARG A 48 -7.17 2.05 -4.68
CA ARG A 48 -8.00 1.81 -3.49
C ARG A 48 -7.74 2.85 -2.40
N HIS A 49 -6.48 3.18 -2.13
CA HIS A 49 -6.11 4.20 -1.14
C HIS A 49 -6.68 5.59 -1.48
N ARG A 50 -6.63 6.00 -2.76
CA ARG A 50 -7.14 7.30 -3.21
C ARG A 50 -8.66 7.43 -3.15
N HIS A 51 -9.38 6.31 -3.11
CA HIS A 51 -10.85 6.31 -3.00
C HIS A 51 -11.36 6.30 -1.56
N LEU A 52 -10.45 6.28 -0.56
CA LEU A 52 -10.85 6.31 0.85
C LEU A 52 -11.44 7.66 1.27
N PRO A 53 -12.39 7.68 2.21
CA PRO A 53 -12.75 8.89 2.95
C PRO A 53 -11.53 9.51 3.62
N ARG A 54 -11.53 10.84 3.78
CA ARG A 54 -10.37 11.60 4.29
C ARG A 54 -9.81 11.05 5.61
N GLU A 55 -10.66 10.68 6.55
CA GLU A 55 -10.20 10.14 7.84
C GLU A 55 -9.49 8.80 7.69
N GLU A 56 -10.02 7.91 6.84
CA GLU A 56 -9.43 6.61 6.55
C GLU A 56 -8.14 6.76 5.75
N PHE A 57 -8.11 7.67 4.78
CA PHE A 57 -6.92 8.01 4.00
C PHE A 57 -5.75 8.38 4.92
N LEU A 58 -5.98 9.26 5.90
CA LEU A 58 -4.94 9.71 6.83
C LEU A 58 -4.43 8.56 7.71
N ARG A 59 -5.34 7.73 8.24
CA ARG A 59 -4.97 6.56 9.06
C ARG A 59 -4.15 5.56 8.24
N VAL A 60 -4.57 5.24 7.02
CA VAL A 60 -3.85 4.31 6.15
C VAL A 60 -2.50 4.87 5.73
N SER A 61 -2.39 6.19 5.50
CA SER A 61 -1.11 6.84 5.21
C SER A 61 -0.11 6.70 6.37
N GLU A 62 -0.55 6.94 7.60
CA GLU A 62 0.29 6.76 8.80
C GLU A 62 0.73 5.30 8.99
N GLN A 63 -0.18 4.34 8.78
CA GLN A 63 0.13 2.92 8.84
C GLN A 63 1.12 2.49 7.76
N ALA A 64 0.96 3.01 6.53
CA ALA A 64 1.83 2.73 5.40
C ALA A 64 3.26 3.27 5.64
N GLU A 65 3.39 4.47 6.21
CA GLU A 65 4.68 5.04 6.58
C GLU A 65 5.42 4.15 7.59
N ARG A 66 4.72 3.70 8.65
CA ARG A 66 5.28 2.77 9.66
C ARG A 66 5.70 1.44 9.03
N ALA A 67 4.86 0.87 8.17
CA ALA A 67 5.15 -0.39 7.49
C ALA A 67 6.38 -0.29 6.57
N ALA A 68 6.52 0.83 5.84
CA ALA A 68 7.68 1.09 5.00
C ALA A 68 8.96 1.33 5.81
N ALA A 69 8.88 2.04 6.94
CA ALA A 69 10.01 2.22 7.85
C ALA A 69 10.51 0.86 8.39
N HIS A 70 9.59 0.01 8.84
CA HIS A 70 9.92 -1.34 9.30
C HIS A 70 10.58 -2.19 8.20
N ALA A 71 10.06 -2.14 6.97
CA ALA A 71 10.64 -2.85 5.82
C ALA A 71 12.08 -2.39 5.51
N ARG A 72 12.36 -1.08 5.60
CA ARG A 72 13.72 -0.55 5.39
C ARG A 72 14.69 -0.97 6.49
N VAL A 73 14.25 -0.95 7.75
CA VAL A 73 15.08 -1.38 8.89
C VAL A 73 15.43 -2.86 8.78
N THR A 74 14.46 -3.71 8.44
CA THR A 74 14.68 -5.15 8.25
C THR A 74 15.60 -5.45 7.06
N GLU A 75 15.49 -4.70 5.97
CA GLU A 75 16.44 -4.80 4.85
C GLU A 75 17.85 -4.33 5.22
N ALA A 76 17.97 -3.24 5.97
CA ALA A 76 19.25 -2.75 6.43
C ALA A 76 19.92 -3.75 7.39
N ALA A 77 19.14 -4.37 8.29
CA ALA A 77 19.61 -5.38 9.22
C ALA A 77 20.02 -6.69 8.52
N GLY A 78 19.33 -7.08 7.44
CA GLY A 78 19.65 -8.28 6.66
C GLY A 78 20.83 -8.15 5.70
N ARG A 79 21.37 -6.92 5.50
CA ARG A 79 22.49 -6.66 4.58
C ARG A 79 23.88 -6.75 5.24
N PHE A 80 23.95 -7.13 6.53
CA PHE A 80 25.18 -7.23 7.32
C PHE A 80 25.70 -8.66 7.56
N VAL A 81 25.31 -9.65 6.74
CA VAL A 81 25.83 -11.02 6.82
C VAL A 81 26.53 -11.42 5.52
#